data_AF-A0A848GW35-F1
#
_entry.id   AF-A0A848GW35-F1
#
_cell.length_a   1.000
_cell.length_b   1.000
_cell.length_c   1.000
_cell.angle_alpha   90.00
_cell.angle_beta   90.00
_cell.angle_gamma   90.00
#
_symmetry.space_group_name_H-M   'P 1'
#
loop_
_entity.id
_entity.type
_entity.pdbx_description
1 polymer ?
#
loop_
_entity_poly.entity_id
_entity_poly.type
_entity_poly.pdbx_seq_one_letter_code
_entity_poly.pdbx_strand_id
1 'polypeptide(L)'
;MNFSTHIQTLHHPGSKEKKLHALAQMHNDGYSSLIHNLLIALHQSHNVSIRDTICDTIIHLFQKNIDPRPLYQALNNCEISVADIDFFEATFDQSRLTYLLIISSLNSSGYVREKAVRKLGEIVNAEALPFLLHRLADWVKPVRQAAETAVIAYLHSGKAKAFIMNLSLLEWLQQVERADLTAIRNTILDYLTGRARSVARHQFHRLPVKQRLLLARHLAASCAHRDELLMFMADRYPLIRQVAVEYMSYLQSEDISRLLKDKSPHIRLAVLRTLQQQDSDFSLVPFVADPAAGIREFARYYLKDKGIDFVAIYLDQLQQQQQLTGSLTGLAEMNARQHASVITPFLHHNILRVAKAAFFALKKLDDTLCYNYCLEYMDHPVLSMRHIILDYLANQANDNVLHKAREHYLNGTTDLKLSMLRFFSYTGGWKVAADLMLGTIDPDQSIRDYSLPALLRWQRSTVYLYPPLSAADRERALTILRFATEMHDQHQYFTKNPLHGLDFYFR
;
A
#
# COMPACT_ATOMS: atom_id res chain seq x y z
N MET A 1 11.67 -18.61 24.78
CA MET A 1 11.63 -19.13 26.17
C MET A 1 11.51 -20.66 26.10
N ASN A 2 12.21 -21.41 26.97
CA ASN A 2 12.10 -22.88 27.02
C ASN A 2 11.01 -23.27 28.03
N PHE A 3 10.00 -24.03 27.60
CA PHE A 3 8.84 -24.44 28.42
C PHE A 3 8.92 -25.87 28.95
N SER A 4 10.05 -26.58 28.81
CA SER A 4 10.18 -27.98 29.25
C SER A 4 9.86 -28.20 30.74
N THR A 5 10.30 -27.29 31.61
CA THR A 5 10.02 -27.36 33.06
C THR A 5 8.55 -27.11 33.39
N HIS A 6 7.91 -26.20 32.66
CA HIS A 6 6.47 -25.94 32.76
C HIS A 6 5.64 -27.15 32.33
N ILE A 7 6.03 -27.84 31.25
CA ILE A 7 5.36 -29.07 30.79
C ILE A 7 5.48 -30.16 31.86
N GLN A 8 6.68 -30.40 32.40
CA GLN A 8 6.89 -31.38 33.48
C GLN A 8 6.01 -31.09 34.70
N THR A 9 5.81 -29.81 35.03
CA THR A 9 4.94 -29.39 36.14
C THR A 9 3.49 -29.83 35.95
N LEU A 10 2.98 -29.91 34.71
CA LEU A 10 1.60 -30.32 34.43
C LEU A 10 1.37 -31.82 34.73
N HIS A 11 2.38 -32.65 34.48
CA HIS A 11 2.31 -34.11 34.72
C HIS A 11 2.58 -34.51 36.17
N HIS A 12 3.22 -33.64 36.96
CA HIS A 12 3.52 -33.94 38.36
C HIS A 12 2.24 -33.96 39.22
N PRO A 13 2.07 -34.89 40.18
CA PRO A 13 0.90 -34.93 41.08
C PRO A 13 0.82 -33.76 42.11
N GLY A 14 1.67 -32.74 41.99
CA GLY A 14 1.82 -31.66 42.96
C GLY A 14 0.84 -30.47 42.83
N SER A 15 1.06 -29.43 43.67
CA SER A 15 0.18 -28.28 43.92
C SER A 15 -0.47 -27.66 42.67
N LYS A 16 -1.81 -27.53 42.74
CA LYS A 16 -2.67 -26.88 41.76
C LYS A 16 -2.15 -25.49 41.36
N GLU A 17 -1.64 -24.72 42.31
CA GLU A 17 -1.14 -23.35 42.08
C GLU A 17 0.05 -23.32 41.13
N LYS A 18 0.99 -24.27 41.27
CA LYS A 18 2.16 -24.37 40.37
C LYS A 18 1.75 -24.69 38.94
N LYS A 19 0.75 -25.57 38.77
CA LYS A 19 0.19 -25.89 37.43
C LYS A 19 -0.50 -24.68 36.81
N LEU A 20 -1.31 -23.96 37.57
CA LEU A 20 -1.97 -22.74 37.09
C LEU A 20 -0.97 -21.64 36.73
N HIS A 21 0.08 -21.43 37.54
CA HIS A 21 1.15 -20.49 37.23
C HIS A 21 1.89 -20.88 35.95
N ALA A 22 2.20 -22.17 35.78
CA ALA A 22 2.85 -22.65 34.59
C ALA A 22 2.00 -22.43 33.32
N LEU A 23 0.70 -22.70 33.40
CA LEU A 23 -0.25 -22.45 32.31
C LEU A 23 -0.37 -20.95 31.98
N ALA A 24 -0.38 -20.07 32.99
CA ALA A 24 -0.42 -18.63 32.75
C ALA A 24 0.83 -18.14 31.98
N GLN A 25 2.01 -18.68 32.28
CA GLN A 25 3.23 -18.35 31.54
C GLN A 25 3.20 -18.89 30.10
N MET A 26 2.72 -20.12 29.89
CA MET A 26 2.53 -20.67 28.54
C MET A 26 1.49 -19.88 27.73
N HIS A 27 0.39 -19.45 28.36
CA HIS A 27 -0.62 -18.64 27.71
C HIS A 27 -0.01 -17.34 27.17
N ASN A 28 0.74 -16.61 27.99
CA ASN A 28 1.30 -15.32 27.61
C ASN A 28 2.44 -15.46 26.57
N ASP A 29 3.42 -16.32 26.85
CA ASP A 29 4.69 -16.33 26.12
C ASP A 29 4.87 -17.56 25.19
N GLY A 30 3.88 -18.46 25.17
CA GLY A 30 3.95 -19.72 24.42
C GLY A 30 3.65 -19.61 22.93
N TYR A 31 3.90 -20.72 22.23
CA TYR A 31 3.75 -20.88 20.77
C TYR A 31 2.87 -22.10 20.44
N SER A 32 2.32 -22.16 19.22
CA SER A 32 1.37 -23.21 18.81
C SER A 32 1.94 -24.64 18.85
N SER A 33 3.26 -24.83 18.81
CA SER A 33 3.89 -26.15 18.99
C SER A 33 3.70 -26.75 20.40
N LEU A 34 3.38 -25.94 21.41
CA LEU A 34 3.07 -26.41 22.76
C LEU A 34 1.74 -27.16 22.84
N ILE A 35 0.84 -26.96 21.87
CA ILE A 35 -0.50 -27.56 21.86
C ILE A 35 -0.42 -29.08 21.95
N HIS A 36 0.57 -29.71 21.30
CA HIS A 36 0.79 -31.15 21.39
C HIS A 36 0.95 -31.62 22.84
N ASN A 37 1.85 -31.00 23.61
CA ASN A 37 2.10 -31.36 25.01
C ASN A 37 0.89 -31.03 25.91
N LEU A 38 0.21 -29.92 25.62
CA LEU A 38 -0.97 -29.52 26.37
C LEU A 38 -2.15 -30.48 26.16
N LEU A 39 -2.32 -31.07 24.97
CA LEU A 39 -3.34 -32.09 24.72
C LEU A 39 -3.09 -33.36 25.55
N ILE A 40 -1.83 -33.79 25.69
CA ILE A 40 -1.46 -34.92 26.56
C ILE A 40 -1.80 -34.58 28.02
N ALA A 41 -1.43 -33.39 28.48
CA ALA A 41 -1.75 -32.93 29.84
C ALA A 41 -3.26 -32.78 30.09
N LEU A 42 -4.03 -32.40 29.06
CA LEU A 42 -5.49 -32.26 29.12
C LEU A 42 -6.15 -33.61 29.46
N HIS A 43 -5.73 -34.68 28.79
CA HIS A 43 -6.24 -36.04 29.00
C HIS A 43 -5.90 -36.57 30.40
N GLN A 44 -4.71 -36.28 30.91
CA GLN A 44 -4.24 -36.76 32.21
C GLN A 44 -4.77 -35.96 33.41
N SER A 45 -5.44 -34.82 33.16
CA SER A 45 -5.89 -33.93 34.24
C SER A 45 -7.24 -34.35 34.83
N HIS A 46 -7.21 -34.90 36.04
CA HIS A 46 -8.41 -35.22 36.83
C HIS A 46 -9.05 -33.99 37.50
N ASN A 47 -8.31 -32.87 37.61
CA ASN A 47 -8.83 -31.65 38.23
C ASN A 47 -9.52 -30.77 37.17
N VAL A 48 -10.82 -30.51 37.35
CA VAL A 48 -11.65 -29.72 36.43
C VAL A 48 -11.04 -28.34 36.15
N SER A 49 -10.68 -27.59 37.20
CA SER A 49 -10.14 -26.24 37.05
C SER A 49 -8.80 -26.21 36.31
N ILE A 50 -7.91 -27.19 36.52
CA ILE A 50 -6.67 -27.29 35.75
C ILE A 50 -6.98 -27.68 34.30
N ARG A 51 -7.88 -28.64 34.08
CA ARG A 51 -8.26 -29.10 32.74
C ARG A 51 -8.86 -27.98 31.90
N ASP A 52 -9.75 -27.17 32.47
CA ASP A 52 -10.33 -26.01 31.79
C ASP A 52 -9.24 -24.99 31.41
N THR A 53 -8.31 -24.72 32.34
CA THR A 53 -7.19 -23.79 32.10
C THR A 53 -6.23 -24.31 31.02
N ILE A 54 -6.03 -25.63 30.94
CA ILE A 54 -5.25 -26.25 29.85
C ILE A 54 -5.97 -26.03 28.51
N CYS A 55 -7.28 -26.32 28.45
CA CYS A 55 -8.07 -26.11 27.25
C CYS A 55 -8.05 -24.65 26.78
N ASP A 56 -8.25 -23.71 27.70
CA ASP A 56 -8.22 -22.28 27.41
C ASP A 56 -6.85 -21.83 26.89
N THR A 57 -5.76 -22.36 27.48
CA THR A 57 -4.40 -22.14 26.98
C THR A 57 -4.21 -22.71 25.56
N ILE A 58 -4.71 -23.92 25.28
CA ILE A 58 -4.65 -24.52 23.93
C ILE A 58 -5.35 -23.60 22.92
N ILE A 59 -6.57 -23.16 23.24
CA ILE A 59 -7.38 -22.30 22.37
C ILE A 59 -6.67 -20.97 22.11
N HIS A 60 -6.14 -20.35 23.16
CA HIS A 60 -5.39 -19.11 23.04
C HIS A 60 -4.16 -19.24 22.12
N LEU A 61 -3.37 -20.30 22.31
CA LEU A 61 -2.18 -20.56 21.49
C LEU A 61 -2.52 -20.92 20.04
N PHE A 62 -3.69 -21.53 19.81
CA PHE A 62 -4.22 -21.79 18.48
C PHE A 62 -4.62 -20.49 17.78
N GLN A 63 -5.37 -19.62 18.47
CA GLN A 63 -5.84 -18.34 17.93
C GLN A 63 -4.73 -17.33 17.65
N LYS A 64 -3.53 -17.47 18.26
CA LYS A 64 -2.36 -16.66 17.89
C LYS A 64 -1.94 -16.83 16.42
N ASN A 65 -2.27 -17.95 15.78
CA ASN A 65 -1.89 -18.25 14.39
C ASN A 65 -3.07 -18.86 13.62
N ILE A 66 -4.06 -18.07 13.18
CA ILE A 66 -5.28 -18.61 12.54
C ILE A 66 -5.05 -19.13 11.10
N ASP A 67 -3.89 -18.92 10.47
CA ASP A 67 -3.62 -19.50 9.14
C ASP A 67 -3.56 -21.04 9.20
N PRO A 68 -4.46 -21.76 8.49
CA PRO A 68 -4.51 -23.22 8.54
C PRO A 68 -3.23 -23.92 8.08
N ARG A 69 -2.41 -23.29 7.22
CA ARG A 69 -1.21 -23.94 6.65
C ARG A 69 -0.07 -24.09 7.68
N PRO A 70 0.39 -23.03 8.37
CA PRO A 70 1.33 -23.16 9.48
C PRO A 70 0.81 -24.06 10.61
N LEU A 71 -0.48 -23.94 10.95
CA LEU A 71 -1.10 -24.77 11.98
C LEU A 71 -1.08 -26.26 11.61
N TYR A 72 -1.35 -26.59 10.35
CA TYR A 72 -1.34 -27.98 9.90
C TYR A 72 0.02 -28.66 10.12
N GLN A 73 1.13 -27.97 9.83
CA GLN A 73 2.48 -28.50 10.07
C GLN A 73 2.77 -28.70 11.56
N ALA A 74 2.25 -27.82 12.42
CA ALA A 74 2.47 -27.90 13.86
C ALA A 74 1.58 -28.95 14.55
N LEU A 75 0.38 -29.22 14.01
CA LEU A 75 -0.67 -29.96 14.72
C LEU A 75 -1.00 -31.33 14.12
N ASN A 76 -0.53 -31.65 12.91
CA ASN A 76 -0.82 -32.94 12.28
C ASN A 76 -0.35 -34.16 13.09
N ASN A 77 0.70 -34.01 13.88
CA ASN A 77 1.30 -35.05 14.71
C ASN A 77 0.83 -34.99 16.17
N CYS A 78 -0.24 -34.27 16.49
CA CYS A 78 -0.85 -34.33 17.81
C CYS A 78 -1.40 -35.74 18.08
N GLU A 79 -1.14 -36.27 19.27
CA GLU A 79 -1.69 -37.55 19.73
C GLU A 79 -3.16 -37.37 20.12
N ILE A 80 -4.04 -37.33 19.11
CA ILE A 80 -5.50 -37.28 19.27
C ILE A 80 -6.06 -38.56 18.68
N SER A 81 -6.83 -39.29 19.46
CA SER A 81 -7.57 -40.48 19.05
C SER A 81 -9.04 -40.18 18.79
N VAL A 82 -9.76 -41.16 18.24
CA VAL A 82 -11.21 -41.08 18.05
C VAL A 82 -11.96 -41.01 19.38
N ALA A 83 -11.43 -41.64 20.44
CA ALA A 83 -12.00 -41.63 21.78
C ALA A 83 -11.82 -40.26 22.46
N ASP A 84 -10.74 -39.55 22.15
CA ASP A 84 -10.54 -38.19 22.67
C ASP A 84 -11.63 -37.22 22.18
N ILE A 85 -12.15 -37.43 20.95
CA ILE A 85 -13.27 -36.64 20.45
C ILE A 85 -14.53 -36.88 21.29
N ASP A 86 -14.82 -38.12 21.69
CA ASP A 86 -15.97 -38.44 22.56
C ASP A 86 -15.77 -37.83 23.95
N PHE A 87 -14.55 -37.89 24.48
CA PHE A 87 -14.19 -37.24 25.73
C PHE A 87 -14.38 -35.73 25.66
N PHE A 88 -13.96 -35.08 24.57
CA PHE A 88 -14.13 -33.63 24.41
C PHE A 88 -15.61 -33.24 24.39
N GLU A 89 -16.43 -33.98 23.64
CA GLU A 89 -17.87 -33.75 23.54
C GLU A 89 -18.59 -33.91 24.90
N ALA A 90 -18.19 -34.91 25.69
CA ALA A 90 -18.76 -35.14 27.01
C ALA A 90 -18.28 -34.14 28.09
N THR A 91 -17.12 -33.50 27.89
CA THR A 91 -16.42 -32.75 28.94
C THR A 91 -16.53 -31.24 28.80
N PHE A 92 -16.51 -30.72 27.59
CA PHE A 92 -16.37 -29.28 27.36
C PHE A 92 -17.64 -28.65 26.80
N ASP A 93 -17.83 -27.37 27.12
CA ASP A 93 -18.88 -26.57 26.49
C ASP A 93 -18.68 -26.47 24.96
N GLN A 94 -19.73 -26.06 24.25
CA GLN A 94 -19.73 -25.98 22.79
C GLN A 94 -18.63 -25.06 22.23
N SER A 95 -18.25 -24.00 22.95
CA SER A 95 -17.21 -23.07 22.50
C SER A 95 -15.85 -23.76 22.50
N ARG A 96 -15.46 -24.36 23.62
CA ARG A 96 -14.21 -25.12 23.76
C ARG A 96 -14.16 -26.34 22.86
N LEU A 97 -15.27 -27.09 22.80
CA LEU A 97 -15.42 -28.24 21.92
C LEU A 97 -15.17 -27.87 20.45
N THR A 98 -15.71 -26.74 19.99
CA THR A 98 -15.51 -26.28 18.61
C THR A 98 -14.02 -26.19 18.26
N TYR A 99 -13.22 -25.55 19.13
CA TYR A 99 -11.78 -25.39 18.88
C TYR A 99 -11.01 -26.69 18.96
N LEU A 100 -11.33 -27.56 19.92
CA LEU A 100 -10.72 -28.88 20.03
C LEU A 100 -11.00 -29.71 18.77
N LEU A 101 -12.23 -29.67 18.25
CA LEU A 101 -12.59 -30.33 16.99
C LEU A 101 -11.89 -29.71 15.77
N ILE A 102 -11.74 -28.38 15.72
CA ILE A 102 -10.95 -27.72 14.68
C ILE A 102 -9.51 -28.26 14.69
N ILE A 103 -8.88 -28.34 15.86
CA ILE A 103 -7.53 -28.90 16.03
C ILE A 103 -7.51 -30.38 15.60
N SER A 104 -8.49 -31.18 16.01
CA SER A 104 -8.62 -32.58 15.59
C SER A 104 -8.78 -32.74 14.06
N SER A 105 -9.42 -31.78 13.38
CA SER A 105 -9.57 -31.79 11.92
C SER A 105 -8.23 -31.61 11.16
N LEU A 106 -7.17 -31.21 11.86
CA LEU A 106 -5.81 -31.05 11.32
C LEU A 106 -4.93 -32.30 11.52
N ASN A 107 -5.40 -33.30 12.27
CA ASN A 107 -4.66 -34.50 12.62
C ASN A 107 -4.21 -35.31 11.38
N SER A 108 -3.14 -36.09 11.47
CA SER A 108 -2.66 -36.98 10.42
C SER A 108 -3.57 -38.19 10.16
N SER A 109 -4.31 -38.66 11.17
CA SER A 109 -5.27 -39.76 11.07
C SER A 109 -6.56 -39.34 10.35
N GLY A 110 -6.88 -40.02 9.24
CA GLY A 110 -8.11 -39.79 8.49
C GLY A 110 -9.38 -40.04 9.30
N TYR A 111 -9.37 -41.03 10.21
CA TYR A 111 -10.52 -41.35 11.07
C TYR A 111 -10.83 -40.24 12.08
N VAL A 112 -9.77 -39.66 12.67
CA VAL A 112 -9.89 -38.53 13.60
C VAL A 112 -10.42 -37.31 12.87
N ARG A 113 -9.86 -37.00 11.69
CA ARG A 113 -10.35 -35.90 10.86
C ARG A 113 -11.80 -36.08 10.44
N GLU A 114 -12.19 -37.27 9.99
CA GLU A 114 -13.57 -37.56 9.55
C GLU A 114 -14.55 -37.31 10.69
N LYS A 115 -14.30 -37.86 11.87
CA LYS A 115 -15.18 -37.67 13.04
C LYS A 115 -15.23 -36.21 13.47
N ALA A 116 -14.09 -35.53 13.52
CA ALA A 116 -14.04 -34.11 13.87
C ALA A 116 -14.84 -33.25 12.89
N VAL A 117 -14.68 -33.47 11.59
CA VAL A 117 -15.40 -32.75 10.52
C VAL A 117 -16.91 -32.97 10.61
N ARG A 118 -17.37 -34.20 10.88
CA ARG A 118 -18.80 -34.47 11.09
C ARG A 118 -19.37 -33.68 12.27
N LYS A 119 -18.69 -33.71 13.42
CA LYS A 119 -19.08 -32.96 14.62
C LYS A 119 -19.08 -31.45 14.40
N LEU A 120 -18.10 -30.92 13.69
CA LEU A 120 -18.08 -29.49 13.31
C LEU A 120 -19.25 -29.10 12.38
N GLY A 121 -19.70 -30.04 11.53
CA GLY A 121 -20.89 -29.87 10.69
C GLY A 121 -22.20 -29.82 11.49
N GLU A 122 -22.26 -30.52 12.63
CA GLU A 122 -23.41 -30.49 13.56
C GLU A 122 -23.47 -29.18 14.36
N ILE A 123 -22.31 -28.67 14.80
CA ILE A 123 -22.18 -27.45 15.62
C ILE A 123 -22.45 -26.16 14.82
N VAL A 124 -22.03 -26.11 13.56
CA VAL A 124 -22.20 -24.96 12.64
C VAL A 124 -21.66 -23.63 13.21
N ASN A 125 -20.38 -23.60 13.57
CA ASN A 125 -19.66 -22.41 14.05
C ASN A 125 -18.87 -21.73 12.92
N ALA A 126 -19.03 -20.41 12.75
CA ALA A 126 -18.36 -19.63 11.71
C ALA A 126 -16.82 -19.78 11.68
N GLU A 127 -16.19 -20.00 12.83
CA GLU A 127 -14.74 -20.17 12.98
C GLU A 127 -14.22 -21.49 12.43
N ALA A 128 -15.07 -22.52 12.37
CA ALA A 128 -14.73 -23.84 11.83
C ALA A 128 -14.78 -23.89 10.29
N LEU A 129 -15.53 -22.99 9.65
CA LEU A 129 -15.73 -22.97 8.21
C LEU A 129 -14.44 -22.98 7.37
N PRO A 130 -13.41 -22.14 7.62
CA PRO A 130 -12.16 -22.20 6.86
C PRO A 130 -11.50 -23.59 6.89
N PHE A 131 -11.55 -24.27 8.05
CA PHE A 131 -10.99 -25.61 8.21
C PHE A 131 -11.80 -26.65 7.44
N LEU A 132 -13.14 -26.56 7.48
CA LEU A 132 -14.02 -27.42 6.69
C LEU A 132 -13.82 -27.24 5.18
N LEU A 133 -13.69 -26.00 4.71
CA LEU A 133 -13.39 -25.69 3.31
C LEU A 133 -12.06 -26.28 2.87
N HIS A 134 -11.02 -26.28 3.72
CA HIS A 134 -9.77 -26.98 3.44
C HIS A 134 -9.92 -28.50 3.38
N ARG A 135 -10.85 -29.09 4.14
CA ARG A 135 -11.12 -30.54 4.13
C ARG A 135 -11.94 -31.01 2.93
N LEU A 136 -12.57 -30.11 2.16
CA LEU A 136 -13.11 -30.46 0.84
C LEU A 136 -12.04 -31.05 -0.08
N ALA A 137 -10.79 -30.62 0.11
CA ALA A 137 -9.65 -31.10 -0.65
C ALA A 137 -8.86 -32.22 0.07
N ASP A 138 -9.35 -32.83 1.15
CA ASP A 138 -8.58 -33.87 1.88
C ASP A 138 -8.14 -35.02 0.98
N TRP A 139 -7.01 -35.69 1.27
CA TRP A 139 -6.59 -36.86 0.49
C TRP A 139 -7.49 -38.08 0.75
N VAL A 140 -8.14 -38.16 1.91
CA VAL A 140 -9.06 -39.24 2.31
C VAL A 140 -10.48 -38.93 1.82
N LYS A 141 -11.04 -39.81 0.98
CA LYS A 141 -12.38 -39.64 0.40
C LYS A 141 -13.50 -39.50 1.45
N PRO A 142 -13.60 -40.36 2.49
CA PRO A 142 -14.57 -40.16 3.58
C PRO A 142 -14.53 -38.78 4.25
N VAL A 143 -13.33 -38.21 4.44
CA VAL A 143 -13.16 -36.87 5.03
C VAL A 143 -13.70 -35.80 4.09
N ARG A 144 -13.45 -35.91 2.78
CA ARG A 144 -14.02 -34.99 1.79
C ARG A 144 -15.55 -35.00 1.80
N GLN A 145 -16.15 -36.19 1.83
CA GLN A 145 -17.62 -36.36 1.87
C GLN A 145 -18.22 -35.79 3.16
N ALA A 146 -17.56 -36.00 4.30
CA ALA A 146 -17.96 -35.39 5.56
C ALA A 146 -17.85 -33.85 5.50
N ALA A 147 -16.80 -33.31 4.89
CA ALA A 147 -16.61 -31.87 4.75
C ALA A 147 -17.65 -31.24 3.83
N GLU A 148 -18.00 -31.90 2.72
CA GLU A 148 -19.07 -31.46 1.81
C GLU A 148 -20.42 -31.43 2.53
N THR A 149 -20.76 -32.49 3.26
CA THR A 149 -21.98 -32.55 4.09
C THR A 149 -22.01 -31.42 5.12
N ALA A 150 -20.89 -31.20 5.81
CA ALA A 150 -20.77 -30.11 6.77
C ALA A 150 -20.95 -28.74 6.10
N VAL A 151 -20.30 -28.47 4.97
CA VAL A 151 -20.44 -27.20 4.24
C VAL A 151 -21.89 -26.98 3.78
N ILE A 152 -22.59 -28.02 3.34
CA ILE A 152 -24.02 -27.94 2.99
C ILE A 152 -24.87 -27.53 4.21
N ALA A 153 -24.57 -28.06 5.41
CA ALA A 153 -25.25 -27.64 6.63
C ALA A 153 -25.07 -26.14 6.92
N TYR A 154 -23.89 -25.57 6.63
CA TYR A 154 -23.65 -24.12 6.77
C TYR A 154 -24.50 -23.30 5.80
N LEU A 155 -24.70 -23.77 4.57
CA LEU A 155 -25.57 -23.12 3.59
C LEU A 155 -27.03 -23.08 4.10
N HIS A 156 -27.50 -24.17 4.70
CA HIS A 156 -28.86 -24.24 5.28
C HIS A 156 -29.03 -23.36 6.52
N SER A 157 -27.98 -23.20 7.33
CA SER A 157 -28.01 -22.38 8.56
C SER A 157 -27.98 -20.87 8.36
N GLY A 158 -27.86 -20.37 7.12
CA GLY A 158 -27.88 -18.93 6.86
C GLY A 158 -26.56 -18.19 7.15
N LYS A 159 -25.43 -18.89 7.32
CA LYS A 159 -24.14 -18.30 7.75
C LYS A 159 -23.37 -17.60 6.62
N ALA A 160 -24.05 -16.81 5.79
CA ALA A 160 -23.47 -16.12 4.63
C ALA A 160 -22.20 -15.30 4.94
N LYS A 161 -22.18 -14.58 6.07
CA LYS A 161 -21.01 -13.79 6.48
C LYS A 161 -19.75 -14.66 6.61
N ALA A 162 -19.87 -15.88 7.11
CA ALA A 162 -18.73 -16.79 7.25
C ALA A 162 -18.14 -17.16 5.88
N PHE A 163 -18.98 -17.47 4.89
CA PHE A 163 -18.54 -17.73 3.52
C PHE A 163 -17.91 -16.50 2.88
N ILE A 164 -18.49 -15.31 3.08
CA ILE A 164 -17.96 -14.05 2.54
C ILE A 164 -16.54 -13.77 3.05
N MET A 165 -16.29 -13.99 4.35
CA MET A 165 -14.96 -13.81 4.94
C MET A 165 -13.92 -14.77 4.34
N ASN A 166 -14.37 -15.91 3.81
CA ASN A 166 -13.55 -16.98 3.24
C ASN A 166 -13.59 -17.03 1.69
N LEU A 167 -14.04 -15.98 1.00
CA LEU A 167 -14.08 -15.96 -0.48
C LEU A 167 -12.73 -16.27 -1.14
N SER A 168 -11.62 -15.80 -0.58
CA SER A 168 -10.29 -16.13 -1.10
C SER A 168 -9.96 -17.62 -1.03
N LEU A 169 -10.53 -18.34 -0.07
CA LEU A 169 -10.35 -19.78 0.01
C LEU A 169 -11.14 -20.50 -1.09
N LEU A 170 -12.28 -19.94 -1.53
CA LEU A 170 -13.03 -20.47 -2.66
C LEU A 170 -12.28 -20.31 -3.98
N GLU A 171 -11.48 -19.25 -4.15
CA GLU A 171 -10.56 -19.11 -5.29
C GLU A 171 -9.47 -20.19 -5.25
N TRP A 172 -8.91 -20.47 -4.05
CA TRP A 172 -7.93 -21.55 -3.89
C TRP A 172 -8.52 -22.93 -4.25
N LEU A 173 -9.79 -23.21 -3.94
CA LEU A 173 -10.44 -24.48 -4.33
C LEU A 173 -10.41 -24.72 -5.85
N GLN A 174 -10.32 -23.68 -6.67
CA GLN A 174 -10.20 -23.82 -8.14
C GLN A 174 -8.83 -24.36 -8.57
N GLN A 175 -7.81 -24.17 -7.75
CA GLN A 175 -6.43 -24.60 -8.02
C GLN A 175 -6.15 -26.03 -7.51
N VAL A 176 -7.13 -26.65 -6.85
CA VAL A 176 -6.98 -28.00 -6.32
C VAL A 176 -7.20 -29.02 -7.44
N GLU A 177 -6.17 -29.76 -7.81
CA GLU A 177 -6.24 -30.75 -8.90
C GLU A 177 -6.70 -32.15 -8.46
N ARG A 178 -6.45 -32.50 -7.19
CA ARG A 178 -6.70 -33.85 -6.62
C ARG A 178 -8.18 -34.25 -6.54
N ALA A 179 -9.10 -33.30 -6.66
CA ALA A 179 -10.54 -33.54 -6.64
C ALA A 179 -11.24 -32.42 -7.42
N ASP A 180 -12.27 -32.75 -8.17
CA ASP A 180 -13.12 -31.72 -8.78
C ASP A 180 -14.03 -31.10 -7.71
N LEU A 181 -13.72 -29.86 -7.34
CA LEU A 181 -14.47 -29.08 -6.33
C LEU A 181 -15.38 -28.03 -6.97
N THR A 182 -15.57 -28.09 -8.30
CA THR A 182 -16.35 -27.10 -9.05
C THR A 182 -17.81 -27.05 -8.59
N ALA A 183 -18.44 -28.22 -8.40
CA ALA A 183 -19.85 -28.30 -8.02
C ALA A 183 -20.14 -27.67 -6.65
N ILE A 184 -19.39 -28.03 -5.61
CA ILE A 184 -19.58 -27.48 -4.26
C ILE A 184 -19.22 -25.98 -4.22
N ARG A 185 -18.18 -25.56 -4.93
CA ARG A 185 -17.81 -24.14 -5.05
C ARG A 185 -18.94 -23.33 -5.68
N ASN A 186 -19.48 -23.80 -6.80
CA ASN A 186 -20.59 -23.12 -7.48
C ASN A 186 -21.83 -23.09 -6.57
N THR A 187 -22.13 -24.16 -5.85
CA THR A 187 -23.23 -24.19 -4.86
C THR A 187 -23.08 -23.11 -3.78
N ILE A 188 -21.85 -22.89 -3.27
CA ILE A 188 -21.57 -21.81 -2.30
C ILE A 188 -21.77 -20.44 -2.95
N LEU A 189 -21.27 -20.24 -4.17
CA LEU A 189 -21.40 -18.97 -4.89
C LEU A 189 -22.87 -18.65 -5.20
N ASP A 190 -23.64 -19.62 -5.70
CA ASP A 190 -25.07 -19.50 -6.00
C ASP A 190 -25.88 -19.17 -4.75
N TYR A 191 -25.50 -19.74 -3.60
CA TYR A 191 -26.07 -19.35 -2.33
C TYR A 191 -25.78 -17.88 -2.00
N LEU A 192 -24.53 -17.42 -2.12
CA LEU A 192 -24.12 -16.05 -1.84
C LEU A 192 -24.74 -15.02 -2.79
N THR A 193 -24.88 -15.36 -4.07
CA THR A 193 -25.39 -14.48 -5.12
C THR A 193 -26.90 -14.58 -5.34
N GLY A 194 -27.53 -15.64 -4.82
CA GLY A 194 -28.97 -15.86 -4.81
C GLY A 194 -29.59 -15.66 -3.42
N ARG A 195 -29.83 -16.76 -2.69
CA ARG A 195 -30.61 -16.74 -1.43
C ARG A 195 -30.03 -15.82 -0.35
N ALA A 196 -28.71 -15.66 -0.29
CA ALA A 196 -28.03 -14.81 0.69
C ALA A 196 -27.55 -13.47 0.14
N ARG A 197 -28.00 -13.08 -1.07
CA ARG A 197 -27.55 -11.86 -1.74
C ARG A 197 -27.79 -10.60 -0.92
N SER A 198 -28.96 -10.49 -0.28
CA SER A 198 -29.32 -9.35 0.58
C SER A 198 -28.36 -9.20 1.76
N VAL A 199 -27.95 -10.31 2.39
CA VAL A 199 -26.97 -10.33 3.48
C VAL A 199 -25.60 -9.93 2.95
N ALA A 200 -25.20 -10.46 1.79
CA ALA A 200 -23.93 -10.12 1.15
C ALA A 200 -23.82 -8.62 0.87
N ARG A 201 -24.88 -8.03 0.30
CA ARG A 201 -24.98 -6.60 0.06
C ARG A 201 -24.93 -5.79 1.36
N HIS A 202 -25.69 -6.17 2.39
CA HIS A 202 -25.70 -5.46 3.67
C HIS A 202 -24.32 -5.48 4.37
N GLN A 203 -23.56 -6.55 4.20
CA GLN A 203 -22.22 -6.66 4.79
C GLN A 203 -21.15 -5.93 3.99
N PHE A 204 -21.38 -5.64 2.69
CA PHE A 204 -20.37 -5.19 1.74
C PHE A 204 -19.41 -4.14 2.30
N HIS A 205 -19.91 -3.01 2.82
CA HIS A 205 -19.07 -1.91 3.30
C HIS A 205 -18.24 -2.22 4.55
N ARG A 206 -18.59 -3.27 5.31
CA ARG A 206 -17.90 -3.69 6.54
C ARG A 206 -16.78 -4.69 6.28
N LEU A 207 -16.68 -5.20 5.05
CA LEU A 207 -15.70 -6.21 4.69
C LEU A 207 -14.33 -5.58 4.38
N PRO A 208 -13.22 -6.31 4.59
CA PRO A 208 -11.92 -5.89 4.11
C PRO A 208 -11.90 -5.75 2.58
N VAL A 209 -10.99 -4.93 2.05
CA VAL A 209 -10.94 -4.58 0.61
C VAL A 209 -10.92 -5.79 -0.32
N LYS A 210 -10.19 -6.85 0.06
CA LYS A 210 -10.08 -8.08 -0.75
C LYS A 210 -11.43 -8.78 -0.87
N GLN A 211 -12.13 -9.01 0.25
CA GLN A 211 -13.44 -9.63 0.27
C GLN A 211 -14.48 -8.78 -0.47
N ARG A 212 -14.42 -7.44 -0.36
CA ARG A 212 -15.31 -6.56 -1.14
C ARG A 212 -15.11 -6.72 -2.64
N LEU A 213 -13.85 -6.75 -3.10
CA LEU A 213 -13.55 -6.94 -4.52
C LEU A 213 -14.05 -8.29 -5.05
N LEU A 214 -13.78 -9.37 -4.33
CA LEU A 214 -14.24 -10.71 -4.71
C LEU A 214 -15.77 -10.79 -4.72
N LEU A 215 -16.41 -10.27 -3.68
CA LEU A 215 -17.85 -10.26 -3.58
C LEU A 215 -18.49 -9.43 -4.70
N ALA A 216 -17.95 -8.25 -5.01
CA ALA A 216 -18.44 -7.40 -6.09
C ALA A 216 -18.40 -8.14 -7.43
N ARG A 217 -17.29 -8.82 -7.74
CA ARG A 217 -17.14 -9.62 -8.97
C ARG A 217 -18.18 -10.73 -9.06
N HIS A 218 -18.38 -11.50 -7.99
CA HIS A 218 -19.37 -12.59 -7.99
C HIS A 218 -20.81 -12.08 -8.08
N LEU A 219 -21.16 -11.01 -7.35
CA LEU A 219 -22.48 -10.39 -7.43
C LEU A 219 -22.76 -9.91 -8.85
N ALA A 220 -21.85 -9.13 -9.44
CA ALA A 220 -22.02 -8.59 -10.78
C ALA A 220 -22.08 -9.68 -11.86
N ALA A 221 -21.20 -10.69 -11.79
CA ALA A 221 -21.15 -11.78 -12.76
C ALA A 221 -22.37 -12.71 -12.72
N SER A 222 -22.99 -12.89 -11.56
CA SER A 222 -24.20 -13.72 -11.43
C SER A 222 -25.44 -13.04 -12.04
N CYS A 223 -25.67 -11.78 -11.69
CA CYS A 223 -26.75 -10.94 -12.19
C CYS A 223 -26.45 -9.52 -11.75
N ALA A 224 -26.21 -8.60 -12.67
CA ALA A 224 -25.88 -7.23 -12.31
C ALA A 224 -27.16 -6.46 -11.92
N HIS A 225 -27.16 -5.84 -10.74
CA HIS A 225 -28.20 -4.91 -10.32
C HIS A 225 -27.63 -3.50 -10.22
N ARG A 226 -28.32 -2.51 -10.81
CA ARG A 226 -27.86 -1.13 -10.87
C ARG A 226 -27.50 -0.57 -9.49
N ASP A 227 -28.30 -0.84 -8.47
CA ASP A 227 -28.07 -0.34 -7.11
C ASP A 227 -26.81 -0.92 -6.44
N GLU A 228 -26.42 -2.15 -6.76
CA GLU A 228 -25.14 -2.73 -6.36
C GLU A 228 -23.97 -2.12 -7.15
N LEU A 229 -24.16 -1.85 -8.46
CA LEU A 229 -23.14 -1.15 -9.23
C LEU A 229 -22.91 0.27 -8.70
N LEU A 230 -23.97 0.98 -8.30
CA LEU A 230 -23.86 2.28 -7.62
C LEU A 230 -23.10 2.17 -6.29
N MET A 231 -23.36 1.11 -5.52
CA MET A 231 -22.61 0.80 -4.30
C MET A 231 -21.12 0.58 -4.60
N PHE A 232 -20.78 -0.12 -5.69
CA PHE A 232 -19.39 -0.32 -6.11
C PHE A 232 -18.75 0.98 -6.58
N MET A 233 -19.46 1.83 -7.34
CA MET A 233 -19.00 3.14 -7.80
C MET A 233 -18.68 4.11 -6.65
N ALA A 234 -19.39 3.99 -5.52
CA ALA A 234 -19.13 4.78 -4.33
C ALA A 234 -17.87 4.32 -3.55
N ASP A 235 -17.26 3.20 -3.94
CA ASP A 235 -16.15 2.61 -3.21
C ASP A 235 -14.88 3.47 -3.27
N ARG A 236 -14.16 3.55 -2.15
CA ARG A 236 -12.87 4.23 -2.05
C ARG A 236 -11.85 3.70 -3.05
N TYR A 237 -11.84 2.38 -3.28
CA TYR A 237 -10.80 1.67 -4.03
C TYR A 237 -11.18 1.53 -5.51
N PRO A 238 -10.31 1.95 -6.45
CA PRO A 238 -10.62 1.94 -7.88
C PRO A 238 -10.90 0.54 -8.43
N LEU A 239 -10.23 -0.51 -7.94
CA LEU A 239 -10.47 -1.88 -8.43
C LEU A 239 -11.92 -2.36 -8.19
N ILE A 240 -12.60 -1.86 -7.16
CA ILE A 240 -14.01 -2.18 -6.92
C ILE A 240 -14.89 -1.37 -7.87
N ARG A 241 -14.58 -0.08 -8.07
CA ARG A 241 -15.29 0.75 -9.07
C ARG A 241 -15.14 0.21 -10.49
N GLN A 242 -14.01 -0.42 -10.81
CA GLN A 242 -13.77 -1.08 -12.09
C GLN A 242 -14.81 -2.16 -12.39
N VAL A 243 -15.29 -2.89 -11.37
CA VAL A 243 -16.36 -3.88 -11.54
C VAL A 243 -17.64 -3.20 -12.05
N ALA A 244 -17.97 -1.98 -11.61
CA ALA A 244 -19.11 -1.27 -12.16
C ALA A 244 -18.95 -0.89 -13.63
N VAL A 245 -17.71 -0.61 -14.08
CA VAL A 245 -17.40 -0.33 -15.49
C VAL A 245 -17.59 -1.57 -16.35
N GLU A 246 -17.18 -2.75 -15.86
CA GLU A 246 -17.34 -4.03 -16.57
C GLU A 246 -18.81 -4.35 -16.90
N TYR A 247 -19.75 -3.88 -16.07
CA TYR A 247 -21.20 -4.09 -16.23
C TYR A 247 -21.94 -2.78 -16.52
N MET A 248 -21.29 -1.81 -17.19
CA MET A 248 -21.84 -0.47 -17.39
C MET A 248 -23.12 -0.43 -18.25
N SER A 249 -23.45 -1.50 -18.99
CA SER A 249 -24.72 -1.60 -19.72
C SER A 249 -25.96 -1.59 -18.82
N TYR A 250 -25.79 -1.84 -17.52
CA TYR A 250 -26.85 -1.78 -16.51
C TYR A 250 -26.93 -0.41 -15.80
N LEU A 251 -26.02 0.52 -16.14
CA LEU A 251 -25.98 1.86 -15.60
C LEU A 251 -26.77 2.85 -16.48
N GLN A 252 -27.21 3.95 -15.88
CA GLN A 252 -27.87 5.04 -16.61
C GLN A 252 -26.83 6.10 -17.05
N SER A 253 -27.23 6.98 -17.96
CA SER A 253 -26.36 8.01 -18.52
C SER A 253 -25.73 8.93 -17.46
N GLU A 254 -26.45 9.23 -16.37
CA GLU A 254 -25.91 10.04 -15.27
C GLU A 254 -24.82 9.31 -14.49
N ASP A 255 -24.94 7.98 -14.36
CA ASP A 255 -23.97 7.14 -13.66
C ASP A 255 -22.68 7.02 -14.49
N ILE A 256 -22.82 6.83 -15.80
CA ILE A 256 -21.70 6.85 -16.75
C ILE A 256 -21.01 8.22 -16.72
N SER A 257 -21.79 9.31 -16.66
CA SER A 257 -21.25 10.68 -16.54
C SER A 257 -20.45 10.88 -15.24
N ARG A 258 -20.83 10.23 -14.13
CA ARG A 258 -20.03 10.22 -12.89
C ARG A 258 -18.73 9.43 -13.07
N LEU A 259 -18.78 8.28 -13.74
CA LEU A 259 -17.59 7.46 -14.02
C LEU A 259 -16.58 8.16 -14.94
N LEU A 260 -17.06 8.93 -15.93
CA LEU A 260 -16.22 9.81 -16.77
C LEU A 260 -15.54 10.94 -15.99
N LYS A 261 -15.99 11.22 -14.76
CA LYS A 261 -15.39 12.20 -13.84
C LYS A 261 -14.70 11.54 -12.66
N ASP A 262 -14.48 10.22 -12.71
CA ASP A 262 -13.85 9.47 -11.62
C ASP A 262 -12.46 10.02 -11.29
N LYS A 263 -12.08 10.05 -10.02
CA LYS A 263 -10.75 10.49 -9.58
C LYS A 263 -9.60 9.67 -10.17
N SER A 264 -9.83 8.40 -10.47
CA SER A 264 -8.85 7.49 -11.05
C SER A 264 -8.83 7.60 -12.56
N PRO A 265 -7.71 7.97 -13.20
CA PRO A 265 -7.61 8.00 -14.65
C PRO A 265 -7.80 6.62 -15.28
N HIS A 266 -7.48 5.53 -14.57
CA HIS A 266 -7.72 4.18 -15.07
C HIS A 266 -9.22 3.88 -15.24
N ILE A 267 -10.07 4.39 -14.34
CA ILE A 267 -11.52 4.21 -14.42
C ILE A 267 -12.08 5.03 -15.58
N ARG A 268 -11.72 6.32 -15.66
CA ARG A 268 -12.14 7.18 -16.78
C ARG A 268 -11.73 6.58 -18.13
N LEU A 269 -10.49 6.11 -18.26
CA LEU A 269 -10.00 5.47 -19.49
C LEU A 269 -10.74 4.16 -19.81
N ALA A 270 -11.04 3.33 -18.81
CA ALA A 270 -11.81 2.10 -19.02
C ALA A 270 -13.21 2.42 -19.56
N VAL A 271 -13.88 3.43 -19.00
CA VAL A 271 -15.20 3.88 -19.45
C VAL A 271 -15.14 4.41 -20.88
N LEU A 272 -14.15 5.26 -21.19
CA LEU A 272 -13.95 5.78 -22.55
C LEU A 272 -13.70 4.67 -23.58
N ARG A 273 -12.92 3.65 -23.21
CA ARG A 273 -12.70 2.48 -24.07
C ARG A 273 -13.99 1.73 -24.35
N THR A 274 -14.80 1.47 -23.32
CA THR A 274 -16.06 0.76 -23.49
C THR A 274 -17.05 1.58 -24.33
N LEU A 275 -17.17 2.89 -24.09
CA LEU A 275 -18.02 3.77 -24.90
C LEU A 275 -17.57 3.81 -26.37
N GLN A 276 -16.27 3.97 -26.63
CA GLN A 276 -15.74 4.00 -28.00
C GLN A 276 -15.91 2.65 -28.73
N GLN A 277 -15.91 1.53 -28.00
CA GLN A 277 -16.18 0.20 -28.56
C GLN A 277 -17.66 -0.01 -28.88
N GLN A 278 -18.56 0.58 -28.08
CA GLN A 278 -20.02 0.47 -28.26
C GLN A 278 -20.54 1.43 -29.33
N ASP A 279 -19.96 2.62 -29.41
CA ASP A 279 -20.35 3.69 -30.32
C ASP A 279 -19.09 4.40 -30.85
N SER A 280 -18.78 4.18 -32.13
CA SER A 280 -17.64 4.82 -32.78
C SER A 280 -17.78 6.34 -32.93
N ASP A 281 -19.01 6.85 -32.86
CA ASP A 281 -19.33 8.26 -33.02
C ASP A 281 -19.34 9.02 -31.68
N PHE A 282 -19.15 8.33 -30.55
CA PHE A 282 -19.00 8.94 -29.24
C PHE A 282 -17.95 10.06 -29.27
N SER A 283 -18.32 11.26 -28.83
CA SER A 283 -17.43 12.42 -28.91
C SER A 283 -16.34 12.35 -27.84
N LEU A 284 -15.10 12.14 -28.30
CA LEU A 284 -13.90 12.18 -27.46
C LEU A 284 -13.30 13.58 -27.28
N VAL A 285 -13.85 14.60 -27.97
CA VAL A 285 -13.35 15.98 -27.93
C VAL A 285 -13.25 16.53 -26.49
N PRO A 286 -14.21 16.30 -25.57
CA PRO A 286 -14.11 16.78 -24.20
C PRO A 286 -12.91 16.24 -23.41
N PHE A 287 -12.28 15.15 -23.86
CA PHE A 287 -11.22 14.44 -23.15
C PHE A 287 -9.81 14.74 -23.69
N VAL A 288 -9.69 15.53 -24.76
CA VAL A 288 -8.37 15.91 -25.32
C VAL A 288 -7.51 16.68 -24.32
N ALA A 289 -8.16 17.38 -23.37
CA ALA A 289 -7.51 18.11 -22.28
C ALA A 289 -7.79 17.49 -20.91
N ASP A 290 -8.04 16.17 -20.82
CA ASP A 290 -8.09 15.48 -19.53
C ASP A 290 -6.76 15.69 -18.77
N PRO A 291 -6.76 15.84 -17.43
CA PRO A 291 -5.52 16.01 -16.68
C PRO A 291 -4.52 14.85 -16.79
N ALA A 292 -4.94 13.64 -17.18
CA ALA A 292 -4.09 12.46 -17.33
C ALA A 292 -3.64 12.25 -18.78
N ALA A 293 -2.32 12.09 -18.98
CA ALA A 293 -1.71 11.94 -20.29
C ALA A 293 -2.31 10.79 -21.12
N GLY A 294 -2.50 9.61 -20.52
CA GLY A 294 -3.04 8.45 -21.24
C GLY A 294 -4.47 8.64 -21.75
N ILE A 295 -5.29 9.49 -21.11
CA ILE A 295 -6.64 9.81 -21.60
C ILE A 295 -6.55 10.80 -22.76
N ARG A 296 -5.70 11.82 -22.66
CA ARG A 296 -5.48 12.76 -23.78
C ARG A 296 -4.94 12.05 -25.01
N GLU A 297 -3.96 11.17 -24.82
CA GLU A 297 -3.40 10.34 -25.87
C GLU A 297 -4.46 9.45 -26.52
N PHE A 298 -5.28 8.76 -25.71
CA PHE A 298 -6.41 7.98 -26.20
C PHE A 298 -7.38 8.83 -27.03
N ALA A 299 -7.80 10.00 -26.51
CA ALA A 299 -8.71 10.89 -27.23
C ALA A 299 -8.11 11.37 -28.56
N ARG A 300 -6.87 11.85 -28.56
CA ARG A 300 -6.19 12.31 -29.79
C ARG A 300 -6.01 11.19 -30.80
N TYR A 301 -5.66 9.98 -30.37
CA TYR A 301 -5.46 8.83 -31.25
C TYR A 301 -6.71 8.54 -32.09
N TYR A 302 -7.90 8.55 -31.49
CA TYR A 302 -9.16 8.30 -32.19
C TYR A 302 -9.70 9.51 -32.96
N LEU A 303 -9.19 10.71 -32.69
CA LEU A 303 -9.62 11.95 -33.32
C LEU A 303 -8.67 12.43 -34.42
N LYS A 304 -7.48 11.82 -34.58
CA LYS A 304 -6.41 12.29 -35.48
C LYS A 304 -6.85 12.42 -36.96
N ASP A 305 -7.73 11.53 -37.41
CA ASP A 305 -8.20 11.49 -38.81
C ASP A 305 -9.45 12.34 -39.03
N LYS A 306 -9.98 13.00 -37.99
CA LYS A 306 -11.18 13.86 -38.05
C LYS A 306 -10.87 15.34 -38.35
N GLY A 307 -9.63 15.67 -38.71
CA GLY A 307 -9.22 17.03 -39.06
C GLY A 307 -9.27 18.03 -37.89
N ILE A 308 -9.18 17.55 -36.64
CA ILE A 308 -9.28 18.39 -35.45
C ILE A 308 -7.92 19.05 -35.14
N ASP A 309 -7.91 20.37 -34.98
CA ASP A 309 -6.76 21.11 -34.48
C ASP A 309 -6.72 21.07 -32.94
N PHE A 310 -5.96 20.12 -32.39
CA PHE A 310 -5.79 19.99 -30.94
C PHE A 310 -5.09 21.19 -30.32
N VAL A 311 -4.18 21.84 -31.04
CA VAL A 311 -3.45 23.02 -30.51
C VAL A 311 -4.42 24.17 -30.35
N ALA A 312 -5.28 24.43 -31.34
CA ALA A 312 -6.33 25.45 -31.25
C ALA A 312 -7.27 25.19 -30.06
N ILE A 313 -7.68 23.94 -29.82
CA ILE A 313 -8.52 23.58 -28.66
C ILE A 313 -7.82 23.92 -27.34
N TYR A 314 -6.53 23.58 -27.20
CA TYR A 314 -5.80 23.89 -25.97
C TYR A 314 -5.67 25.40 -25.75
N LEU A 315 -5.39 26.17 -26.81
CA LEU A 315 -5.28 27.63 -26.72
C LEU A 315 -6.61 28.28 -26.31
N ASP A 316 -7.72 27.86 -26.91
CA ASP A 316 -9.07 28.33 -26.57
C ASP A 316 -9.41 28.03 -25.10
N GLN A 317 -9.13 26.81 -24.64
CA GLN A 317 -9.34 26.42 -23.24
C GLN A 317 -8.50 27.25 -22.25
N LEU A 318 -7.24 27.54 -22.58
CA LEU A 318 -6.41 28.43 -21.76
C LEU A 318 -6.98 29.84 -21.71
N GLN A 319 -7.44 30.37 -22.85
CA GLN A 319 -8.08 31.69 -22.92
C GLN A 319 -9.37 31.74 -22.08
N GLN A 320 -10.17 30.68 -22.11
CA GLN A 320 -11.42 30.56 -21.34
C GLN A 320 -11.22 30.15 -19.87
N GLN A 321 -9.98 29.95 -19.42
CA GLN A 321 -9.65 29.49 -18.07
C GLN A 321 -10.25 28.11 -17.71
N GLN A 322 -10.35 27.21 -18.70
CA GLN A 322 -10.90 25.86 -18.55
C GLN A 322 -9.84 24.79 -18.80
N GLN A 323 -9.95 23.64 -18.10
CA GLN A 323 -9.06 22.48 -18.29
C GLN A 323 -7.55 22.77 -18.30
N LEU A 324 -7.13 23.86 -17.62
CA LEU A 324 -5.80 24.46 -17.70
C LEU A 324 -4.64 23.46 -17.68
N THR A 325 -4.63 22.55 -16.69
CA THR A 325 -3.55 21.57 -16.56
C THR A 325 -3.43 20.63 -17.77
N GLY A 326 -4.57 20.21 -18.33
CA GLY A 326 -4.59 19.32 -19.49
C GLY A 326 -4.19 20.05 -20.75
N SER A 327 -4.61 21.31 -20.91
CA SER A 327 -4.26 22.14 -22.08
C SER A 327 -2.77 22.52 -22.08
N LEU A 328 -2.22 22.94 -20.93
CA LEU A 328 -0.78 23.24 -20.78
C LEU A 328 0.09 22.01 -21.13
N THR A 329 -0.25 20.86 -20.55
CA THR A 329 0.51 19.62 -20.83
C THR A 329 0.25 19.08 -22.23
N GLY A 330 -0.94 19.30 -22.78
CA GLY A 330 -1.30 18.98 -24.17
C GLY A 330 -0.48 19.76 -25.19
N LEU A 331 -0.28 21.07 -25.00
CA LEU A 331 0.61 21.89 -25.85
C LEU A 331 2.04 21.36 -25.84
N ALA A 332 2.54 20.97 -24.65
CA ALA A 332 3.86 20.39 -24.50
C ALA A 332 3.99 19.03 -25.21
N GLU A 333 2.97 18.18 -25.14
CA GLU A 333 2.90 16.91 -25.86
C GLU A 333 2.93 17.09 -27.38
N MET A 334 2.22 18.10 -27.89
CA MET A 334 2.15 18.44 -29.31
C MET A 334 3.37 19.23 -29.82
N ASN A 335 4.35 19.53 -28.96
CA ASN A 335 5.55 20.32 -29.30
C ASN A 335 5.22 21.69 -29.95
N ALA A 336 4.17 22.36 -29.47
CA ALA A 336 3.67 23.63 -29.99
C ALA A 336 4.53 24.85 -29.59
N ARG A 337 5.82 24.83 -29.98
CA ARG A 337 6.84 25.82 -29.55
C ARG A 337 6.47 27.26 -29.89
N GLN A 338 5.80 27.48 -31.02
CA GLN A 338 5.36 28.80 -31.45
C GLN A 338 4.36 29.48 -30.48
N HIS A 339 3.79 28.72 -29.53
CA HIS A 339 2.86 29.23 -28.52
C HIS A 339 3.43 29.22 -27.10
N ALA A 340 4.74 29.05 -26.92
CA ALA A 340 5.36 29.00 -25.60
C ALA A 340 5.06 30.24 -24.73
N SER A 341 5.00 31.43 -25.35
CA SER A 341 4.70 32.69 -24.65
C SER A 341 3.32 32.74 -23.99
N VAL A 342 2.35 31.96 -24.49
CA VAL A 342 0.99 31.86 -23.92
C VAL A 342 1.01 31.17 -22.55
N ILE A 343 2.06 30.40 -22.23
CA ILE A 343 2.18 29.65 -20.98
C ILE A 343 2.62 30.55 -19.82
N THR A 344 3.41 31.59 -20.09
CA THR A 344 4.05 32.43 -19.07
C THR A 344 3.09 32.98 -18.00
N PRO A 345 1.88 33.48 -18.32
CA PRO A 345 0.94 33.96 -17.30
C PRO A 345 0.53 32.88 -16.28
N PHE A 346 0.55 31.60 -16.67
CA PHE A 346 0.13 30.49 -15.82
C PHE A 346 1.19 30.03 -14.82
N LEU A 347 2.45 30.50 -14.95
CA LEU A 347 3.52 30.20 -13.98
C LEU A 347 3.21 30.73 -12.58
N HIS A 348 2.47 31.83 -12.51
CA HIS A 348 2.06 32.52 -11.27
C HIS A 348 0.63 32.19 -10.85
N HIS A 349 0.03 31.12 -11.41
CA HIS A 349 -1.36 30.78 -11.13
C HIS A 349 -1.55 30.34 -9.67
N ASN A 350 -2.63 30.79 -9.03
CA ASN A 350 -2.92 30.54 -7.60
C ASN A 350 -3.06 29.03 -7.26
N ILE A 351 -3.61 28.24 -8.19
CA ILE A 351 -3.63 26.78 -8.10
C ILE A 351 -2.26 26.21 -8.45
N LEU A 352 -1.52 25.71 -7.44
CA LEU A 352 -0.18 25.12 -7.58
C LEU A 352 -0.07 24.06 -8.68
N ARG A 353 -1.10 23.25 -8.89
CA ARG A 353 -1.10 22.22 -9.95
C ARG A 353 -1.02 22.83 -11.35
N VAL A 354 -1.67 23.98 -11.56
CA VAL A 354 -1.64 24.73 -12.83
C VAL A 354 -0.25 25.33 -13.03
N ALA A 355 0.30 26.00 -12.01
CA ALA A 355 1.65 26.56 -12.06
C ALA A 355 2.73 25.51 -12.38
N LYS A 356 2.64 24.32 -11.76
CA LYS A 356 3.54 23.19 -12.08
C LYS A 356 3.36 22.71 -13.52
N ALA A 357 2.12 22.58 -14.00
CA ALA A 357 1.86 22.18 -15.38
C ALA A 357 2.43 23.21 -16.38
N ALA A 358 2.29 24.50 -16.08
CA ALA A 358 2.85 25.59 -16.88
C ALA A 358 4.38 25.51 -16.91
N PHE A 359 5.01 25.32 -15.75
CA PHE A 359 6.46 25.16 -15.65
C PHE A 359 6.98 24.01 -16.53
N PHE A 360 6.41 22.82 -16.40
CA PHE A 360 6.87 21.66 -17.18
C PHE A 360 6.56 21.79 -18.67
N ALA A 361 5.46 22.47 -19.03
CA ALA A 361 5.15 22.78 -20.41
C ALA A 361 6.16 23.77 -21.00
N LEU A 362 6.46 24.86 -20.30
CA LEU A 362 7.41 25.87 -20.74
C LEU A 362 8.82 25.28 -20.86
N LYS A 363 9.28 24.52 -19.86
CA LYS A 363 10.56 23.79 -19.90
C LYS A 363 10.73 22.96 -21.19
N LYS A 364 9.64 22.34 -21.68
CA LYS A 364 9.69 21.51 -22.88
C LYS A 364 9.63 22.32 -24.18
N LEU A 365 8.87 23.42 -24.19
CA LEU A 365 8.58 24.18 -25.41
C LEU A 365 9.57 25.32 -25.66
N ASP A 366 10.07 25.96 -24.60
CA ASP A 366 11.06 27.04 -24.64
C ASP A 366 11.90 27.01 -23.35
N ASP A 367 13.01 26.27 -23.41
CA ASP A 367 13.93 26.12 -22.28
C ASP A 367 14.61 27.43 -21.91
N THR A 368 14.81 28.35 -22.86
CA THR A 368 15.41 29.67 -22.61
C THR A 368 14.49 30.55 -21.77
N LEU A 369 13.20 30.63 -22.12
CA LEU A 369 12.21 31.33 -21.29
C LEU A 369 12.07 30.68 -19.91
N CYS A 370 12.07 29.34 -19.85
CA CYS A 370 12.04 28.63 -18.58
C CYS A 370 13.26 28.95 -17.70
N TYR A 371 14.45 28.99 -18.29
CA TYR A 371 15.69 29.33 -17.60
C TYR A 371 15.66 30.75 -17.04
N ASN A 372 15.23 31.72 -17.84
CA ASN A 372 15.11 33.12 -17.41
C ASN A 372 14.12 33.26 -16.24
N TYR A 373 12.96 32.59 -16.33
CA TYR A 373 12.01 32.54 -15.22
C TYR A 373 12.63 31.91 -13.96
N CYS A 374 13.32 30.78 -14.08
CA CYS A 374 13.96 30.15 -12.94
C CYS A 374 14.99 31.06 -12.25
N LEU A 375 15.79 31.78 -13.04
CA LEU A 375 16.78 32.72 -12.54
C LEU A 375 16.17 33.96 -11.86
N GLU A 376 14.98 34.37 -12.26
CA GLU A 376 14.26 35.50 -11.67
C GLU A 376 13.58 35.10 -10.35
N TYR A 377 13.03 33.89 -10.28
CA TYR A 377 12.20 33.43 -9.15
C TYR A 377 12.89 32.35 -8.29
N MET A 378 14.20 32.43 -8.07
CA MET A 378 14.94 31.49 -7.20
C MET A 378 14.44 31.50 -5.75
N ASP A 379 13.87 32.61 -5.30
CA ASP A 379 13.29 32.82 -3.98
C ASP A 379 11.78 32.57 -3.89
N HIS A 380 11.18 31.97 -4.93
CA HIS A 380 9.73 31.78 -5.08
C HIS A 380 9.03 31.44 -3.74
N PRO A 381 7.96 32.15 -3.35
CA PRO A 381 7.38 32.06 -2.00
C PRO A 381 6.79 30.68 -1.68
N VAL A 382 6.26 29.98 -2.69
CA VAL A 382 5.76 28.60 -2.53
C VAL A 382 6.92 27.61 -2.59
N LEU A 383 7.23 26.97 -1.47
CA LEU A 383 8.34 26.00 -1.31
C LEU A 383 8.36 24.92 -2.41
N SER A 384 7.20 24.35 -2.74
CA SER A 384 7.10 23.32 -3.79
C SER A 384 7.50 23.81 -5.17
N MET A 385 7.25 25.08 -5.51
CA MET A 385 7.69 25.68 -6.78
C MET A 385 9.17 26.04 -6.72
N ARG A 386 9.62 26.62 -5.60
CA ARG A 386 11.03 26.92 -5.35
C ARG A 386 11.90 25.68 -5.55
N HIS A 387 11.48 24.54 -5.00
CA HIS A 387 12.19 23.27 -5.19
C HIS A 387 12.30 22.86 -6.66
N ILE A 388 11.22 22.98 -7.44
CA ILE A 388 11.24 22.65 -8.88
C ILE A 388 12.18 23.59 -9.65
N ILE A 389 12.17 24.87 -9.33
CA ILE A 389 13.04 25.90 -9.92
C ILE A 389 14.52 25.59 -9.62
N LEU A 390 14.84 25.32 -8.35
CA LEU A 390 16.21 25.04 -7.92
C LEU A 390 16.71 23.70 -8.46
N ASP A 391 15.88 22.66 -8.50
CA ASP A 391 16.24 21.37 -9.09
C ASP A 391 16.51 21.53 -10.60
N TYR A 392 15.78 22.41 -11.30
CA TYR A 392 16.06 22.74 -12.70
C TYR A 392 17.39 23.46 -12.87
N LEU A 393 17.64 24.52 -12.08
CA LEU A 393 18.89 25.30 -12.15
C LEU A 393 20.12 24.51 -11.74
N ALA A 394 19.98 23.55 -10.80
CA ALA A 394 21.10 22.75 -10.34
C ALA A 394 21.72 21.90 -11.46
N ASN A 395 20.90 21.44 -12.41
CA ASN A 395 21.35 20.68 -13.58
C ASN A 395 22.07 21.54 -14.63
N GLN A 396 21.99 22.87 -14.52
CA GLN A 396 22.57 23.84 -15.45
C GLN A 396 23.40 24.90 -14.71
N ALA A 397 23.95 24.53 -13.54
CA ALA A 397 24.62 25.46 -12.66
C ALA A 397 25.87 26.04 -13.34
N ASN A 398 25.91 27.37 -13.43
CA ASN A 398 27.05 28.16 -13.87
C ASN A 398 27.35 29.25 -12.83
N ASP A 399 28.39 30.05 -13.08
CA ASP A 399 28.83 31.06 -12.10
C ASP A 399 27.76 32.12 -11.81
N ASN A 400 26.93 32.49 -12.78
CA ASN A 400 25.84 33.42 -12.60
C ASN A 400 24.74 32.83 -11.69
N VAL A 401 24.33 31.58 -11.94
CA VAL A 401 23.35 30.87 -11.11
C VAL A 401 23.86 30.74 -9.67
N LEU A 402 25.12 30.33 -9.50
CA LEU A 402 25.74 30.19 -8.18
C LEU A 402 25.85 31.53 -7.45
N HIS A 403 26.18 32.61 -8.17
CA HIS A 403 26.25 33.96 -7.61
C HIS A 403 24.88 34.39 -7.07
N LYS A 404 23.81 34.28 -7.87
CA LYS A 404 22.44 34.57 -7.42
C LYS A 404 21.99 33.72 -6.23
N ALA A 405 22.29 32.42 -6.25
CA ALA A 405 21.99 31.53 -5.12
C ALA A 405 22.66 32.00 -3.82
N ARG A 406 23.91 32.49 -3.91
CA ARG A 406 24.64 33.04 -2.77
C ARG A 406 24.03 34.34 -2.26
N GLU A 407 23.58 35.23 -3.15
CA GLU A 407 22.86 36.45 -2.74
C GLU A 407 21.57 36.12 -1.97
N HIS A 408 20.80 35.14 -2.46
CA HIS A 408 19.60 34.66 -1.75
C HIS A 408 19.92 33.96 -0.43
N TYR A 409 21.05 33.25 -0.34
CA TYR A 409 21.49 32.66 0.93
C TYR A 409 21.88 33.74 1.95
N LEU A 410 22.62 34.77 1.52
CA LEU A 410 23.07 35.84 2.42
C LEU A 410 21.91 36.67 2.97
N ASN A 411 20.93 37.01 2.12
CA ASN A 411 19.85 37.93 2.47
C ASN A 411 18.52 37.23 2.82
N GLY A 412 18.50 35.90 2.78
CA GLY A 412 17.27 35.11 2.89
C GLY A 412 16.81 34.81 4.31
N THR A 413 15.52 34.47 4.43
CA THR A 413 14.97 33.84 5.64
C THR A 413 15.57 32.44 5.85
N THR A 414 15.39 31.86 7.04
CA THR A 414 15.83 30.48 7.34
C THR A 414 15.37 29.49 6.27
N ASP A 415 14.10 29.53 5.86
CA ASP A 415 13.56 28.65 4.82
C ASP A 415 14.23 28.85 3.44
N LEU A 416 14.54 30.10 3.08
CA LEU A 416 15.24 30.40 1.83
C LEU A 416 16.69 29.92 1.87
N LYS A 417 17.39 30.13 2.99
CA LYS A 417 18.74 29.61 3.21
C LYS A 417 18.80 28.09 3.12
N LEU A 418 17.86 27.38 3.74
CA LEU A 418 17.74 25.93 3.63
C LEU A 418 17.53 25.48 2.18
N SER A 419 16.71 26.23 1.42
CA SER A 419 16.51 25.96 -0.01
C SER A 419 17.80 26.13 -0.81
N MET A 420 18.59 27.18 -0.54
CA MET A 420 19.89 27.40 -1.20
C MET A 420 20.94 26.37 -0.81
N LEU A 421 21.01 25.95 0.46
CA LEU A 421 21.88 24.85 0.88
C LEU A 421 21.50 23.53 0.20
N ARG A 422 20.21 23.27 0.03
CA ARG A 422 19.73 22.12 -0.73
C ARG A 422 20.17 22.20 -2.19
N PHE A 423 20.03 23.37 -2.80
CA PHE A 423 20.54 23.63 -4.16
C PHE A 423 22.05 23.38 -4.26
N PHE A 424 22.88 23.96 -3.39
CA PHE A 424 24.32 23.73 -3.36
C PHE A 424 24.67 22.25 -3.17
N SER A 425 23.96 21.55 -2.27
CA SER A 425 24.17 20.12 -2.03
C SER A 425 23.86 19.25 -3.25
N TYR A 426 22.90 19.64 -4.11
CA TYR A 426 22.60 18.89 -5.34
C TYR A 426 23.53 19.25 -6.50
N THR A 427 23.89 20.53 -6.64
CA THR A 427 24.86 20.96 -7.66
C THR A 427 26.20 20.27 -7.47
N GLY A 428 26.69 20.19 -6.23
CA GLY A 428 27.96 19.53 -5.93
C GLY A 428 29.17 20.19 -6.61
N GLY A 429 30.28 19.45 -6.69
CA GLY A 429 31.53 19.94 -7.27
C GLY A 429 32.31 20.89 -6.37
N TRP A 430 33.45 21.38 -6.87
CA TRP A 430 34.36 22.22 -6.09
C TRP A 430 33.78 23.59 -5.73
N LYS A 431 32.97 24.17 -6.64
CA LYS A 431 32.45 25.55 -6.52
C LYS A 431 31.55 25.77 -5.30
N VAL A 432 30.89 24.72 -4.80
CA VAL A 432 29.90 24.80 -3.72
C VAL A 432 30.44 24.43 -2.34
N ALA A 433 31.68 23.95 -2.25
CA ALA A 433 32.26 23.46 -0.99
C ALA A 433 32.24 24.55 0.10
N ALA A 434 32.67 25.77 -0.26
CA ALA A 434 32.63 26.93 0.61
C ALA A 434 31.19 27.31 1.03
N ASP A 435 30.21 27.13 0.15
CA ASP A 435 28.81 27.45 0.48
C ASP A 435 28.26 26.50 1.55
N LEU A 436 28.62 25.20 1.49
CA LEU A 436 28.29 24.22 2.54
C LEU A 436 29.05 24.50 3.84
N MET A 437 30.33 24.86 3.77
CA MET A 437 31.11 25.24 4.97
C MET A 437 30.48 26.43 5.69
N LEU A 438 30.05 27.47 4.97
CA LEU A 438 29.33 28.62 5.54
C LEU A 438 28.04 28.23 6.27
N GLY A 439 27.29 27.24 5.76
CA GLY A 439 26.10 26.74 6.45
C GLY A 439 26.38 26.11 7.81
N THR A 440 27.60 25.61 8.06
CA THR A 440 27.95 25.02 9.36
C THR A 440 28.11 26.07 10.47
N ILE A 441 28.34 27.34 10.11
CA ILE A 441 28.55 28.43 11.06
C ILE A 441 27.37 29.42 11.10
N ASP A 442 26.25 29.09 10.45
CA ASP A 442 25.06 29.95 10.48
C ASP A 442 24.50 30.00 11.92
N PRO A 443 24.05 31.17 12.42
CA PRO A 443 23.46 31.29 13.75
C PRO A 443 22.22 30.42 13.96
N ASP A 444 21.45 30.11 12.91
CA ASP A 444 20.28 29.25 12.99
C ASP A 444 20.67 27.76 13.04
N GLN A 445 20.22 27.06 14.08
CA GLN A 445 20.55 25.65 14.28
C GLN A 445 20.03 24.76 13.14
N SER A 446 18.85 25.06 12.56
CA SER A 446 18.27 24.25 11.49
C SER A 446 19.15 24.26 10.23
N ILE A 447 19.82 25.38 9.96
CA ILE A 447 20.74 25.56 8.84
C ILE A 447 22.00 24.73 9.07
N ARG A 448 22.55 24.77 10.29
CA ARG A 448 23.69 23.93 10.69
C ARG A 448 23.37 22.44 10.59
N ASP A 449 22.21 22.03 11.08
CA ASP A 449 21.73 20.64 11.08
C ASP A 449 21.54 20.10 9.66
N TYR A 450 21.16 20.96 8.70
CA TYR A 450 21.12 20.57 7.29
C TYR A 450 22.51 20.55 6.65
N SER A 451 23.32 21.57 6.94
CA SER A 451 24.59 21.80 6.24
C SER A 451 25.63 20.72 6.55
N LEU A 452 25.73 20.28 7.81
CA LEU A 452 26.71 19.27 8.21
C LEU A 452 26.56 17.94 7.42
N PRO A 453 25.37 17.31 7.37
CA PRO A 453 25.16 16.15 6.52
C PRO A 453 25.41 16.41 5.02
N ALA A 454 25.10 17.61 4.52
CA ALA A 454 25.35 17.97 3.13
C ALA A 454 26.85 18.07 2.81
N LEU A 455 27.63 18.70 3.70
CA LEU A 455 29.08 18.79 3.60
C LEU A 455 29.74 17.40 3.65
N LEU A 456 29.29 16.53 4.54
CA LEU A 456 29.78 15.15 4.61
C LEU A 456 29.45 14.33 3.34
N ARG A 457 28.27 14.55 2.74
CA ARG A 457 27.95 13.94 1.44
C ARG A 457 28.88 14.48 0.34
N TRP A 458 29.09 15.79 0.30
CA TRP A 458 30.05 16.41 -0.62
C TRP A 458 31.44 15.80 -0.46
N GLN A 459 31.96 15.69 0.76
CA GLN A 459 33.27 15.10 1.07
C GLN A 459 33.40 13.65 0.56
N ARG A 460 32.35 12.83 0.68
CA ARG A 460 32.37 11.46 0.15
C ARG A 460 32.36 11.43 -1.38
N SER A 461 31.76 12.44 -2.01
CA SER A 461 31.69 12.55 -3.47
C SER A 461 32.95 13.14 -4.10
N THR A 462 33.83 13.82 -3.34
CA THR A 462 35.03 14.49 -3.88
C THR A 462 36.00 13.54 -4.57
N VAL A 463 36.07 12.28 -4.11
CA VAL A 463 36.89 11.22 -4.72
C VAL A 463 36.49 10.94 -6.18
N TYR A 464 35.25 11.28 -6.55
CA TYR A 464 34.71 11.08 -7.89
C TYR A 464 34.61 12.38 -8.71
N LEU A 465 35.19 13.49 -8.23
CA LEU A 465 35.21 14.74 -8.99
C LEU A 465 36.28 14.68 -10.07
N TYR A 466 35.85 14.50 -11.31
CA TYR A 466 36.71 14.49 -12.49
C TYR A 466 37.28 15.87 -12.88
N PRO A 467 36.54 17.01 -12.73
CA PRO A 467 37.10 18.32 -13.07
C PRO A 467 38.18 18.76 -12.06
N PRO A 468 39.30 19.34 -12.53
CA PRO A 468 40.32 19.87 -11.64
C PRO A 468 39.79 21.07 -10.85
N LEU A 469 40.25 21.20 -9.61
CA LEU A 469 39.97 22.36 -8.76
C LEU A 469 40.61 23.62 -9.37
N SER A 470 39.81 24.63 -9.69
CA SER A 470 40.32 25.90 -10.22
C SER A 470 41.04 26.71 -9.13
N ALA A 471 41.97 27.58 -9.52
CA ALA A 471 42.69 28.45 -8.58
C ALA A 471 41.72 29.36 -7.79
N ALA A 472 40.71 29.91 -8.45
CA ALA A 472 39.69 30.76 -7.83
C ALA A 472 38.83 29.98 -6.83
N ASP A 473 38.40 28.76 -7.18
CA ASP A 473 37.60 27.92 -6.28
C ASP A 473 38.43 27.46 -5.07
N ARG A 474 39.71 27.15 -5.29
CA ARG A 474 40.66 26.80 -4.23
C ARG A 474 40.85 27.95 -3.25
N GLU A 475 41.12 29.14 -3.75
CA GLU A 475 41.32 30.34 -2.93
C GLU A 475 40.08 30.65 -2.09
N ARG A 476 38.90 30.59 -2.72
CA ARG A 476 37.62 30.77 -2.01
C ARG A 476 37.41 29.70 -0.94
N ALA A 477 37.60 28.43 -1.28
CA ALA A 477 37.42 27.32 -0.34
C ALA A 477 38.34 27.42 0.87
N LEU A 478 39.63 27.72 0.65
CA LEU A 478 40.61 27.89 1.74
C LEU A 478 40.32 29.12 2.61
N THR A 479 39.88 30.23 1.99
CA THR A 479 39.50 31.44 2.73
C THR A 479 38.31 31.17 3.65
N ILE A 480 37.27 30.53 3.13
CA ILE A 480 36.08 30.18 3.91
C ILE A 480 36.38 29.09 4.95
N LEU A 481 37.23 28.10 4.62
CA LEU A 481 37.64 27.07 5.57
C LEU A 481 38.33 27.67 6.79
N ARG A 482 39.27 28.60 6.58
CA ARG A 482 39.96 29.30 7.69
C ARG A 482 38.97 30.08 8.53
N PHE A 483 38.15 30.91 7.91
CA PHE A 483 37.13 31.71 8.61
C PHE A 483 36.14 30.84 9.40
N ALA A 484 35.59 29.80 8.79
CA ALA A 484 34.62 28.94 9.45
C ALA A 484 35.24 28.07 10.57
N THR A 485 36.52 27.71 10.44
CA THR A 485 37.27 27.03 11.51
C THR A 485 37.39 27.93 12.74
N GLU A 486 37.79 29.19 12.55
CA GLU A 486 37.87 30.19 13.63
C GLU A 486 36.50 30.40 14.31
N MET A 487 35.43 30.47 13.53
CA MET A 487 34.06 30.61 14.06
C MET A 487 33.62 29.40 14.88
N HIS A 488 33.98 28.18 14.47
CA HIS A 488 33.71 26.97 15.27
C HIS A 488 34.45 26.97 16.60
N ASP A 489 35.70 27.43 16.62
CA ASP A 489 36.49 27.51 17.84
C ASP A 489 35.93 28.56 18.81
N GLN A 490 35.38 29.66 18.29
CA GLN A 490 34.75 30.73 19.09
C GLN A 490 33.38 30.35 19.64
N HIS A 491 32.51 29.78 18.81
CA HIS A 491 31.09 29.58 19.16
C HIS A 491 30.75 28.17 19.63
N GLN A 492 31.62 27.19 19.42
CA GLN A 492 31.43 25.79 19.84
C GLN A 492 30.08 25.20 19.39
N TYR A 493 29.66 25.48 18.15
CA TYR A 493 28.39 25.00 17.59
C TYR A 493 28.27 23.46 17.51
N PHE A 494 29.41 22.75 17.54
CA PHE A 494 29.49 21.30 17.48
C PHE A 494 30.47 20.77 18.54
N THR A 495 30.28 19.51 18.96
CA THR A 495 31.18 18.83 19.92
C THR A 495 32.61 18.66 19.41
N LYS A 496 32.77 18.60 18.09
CA LYS A 496 34.04 18.61 17.38
C LYS A 496 33.89 19.51 16.16
N ASN A 497 34.94 20.26 15.82
CA ASN A 497 34.95 21.08 14.63
C ASN A 497 34.73 20.20 13.38
N PRO A 498 33.60 20.37 12.65
CA PRO A 498 33.25 19.51 11.54
C PRO A 498 34.12 19.73 10.30
N LEU A 499 34.95 20.78 10.30
CA LEU A 499 35.80 21.15 9.17
C LEU A 499 37.22 20.60 9.26
N HIS A 500 37.56 19.93 10.37
CA HIS A 500 38.89 19.38 10.60
C HIS A 500 39.29 18.39 9.49
N GLY A 501 40.44 18.64 8.85
CA GLY A 501 40.98 17.80 7.78
C GLY A 501 40.43 18.09 6.38
N LEU A 502 39.56 19.10 6.22
CA LEU A 502 39.07 19.50 4.90
C LEU A 502 40.13 20.18 4.03
N ASP A 503 41.20 20.73 4.64
CA ASP A 503 42.34 21.34 3.93
C ASP A 503 43.00 20.36 2.96
N PHE A 504 42.98 19.05 3.28
CA PHE A 504 43.49 17.98 2.43
C PHE A 504 42.88 17.99 1.02
N TYR A 505 41.59 18.32 0.89
CA TYR A 505 40.88 18.28 -0.40
C TYR A 505 41.17 19.49 -1.29
N PHE A 506 41.84 20.53 -0.77
CA PHE A 506 42.13 21.77 -1.49
C PHE A 506 43.64 21.97 -1.73
N ARG A 507 44.43 20.90 -1.68
CA ARG A 507 45.90 20.92 -1.86
C ARG A 507 46.33 20.96 -3.31
#